data_AF-A0A6B3HTR8-F1
#
_entry.id   AF-A0A6B3HTR8-F1
#
_cell.length_a   1.000
_cell.length_b   1.000
_cell.length_c   1.000
_cell.angle_alpha   90.00
_cell.angle_beta   90.00
_cell.angle_gamma   90.00
#
_symmetry.space_group_name_H-M   'P 1'
#
loop_
_entity.id
_entity.type
_entity.pdbx_description
1 polymer ?
#
loop_
_entity_poly.entity_id
_entity_poly.type
_entity_poly.pdbx_seq_one_letter_code
_entity_poly.pdbx_strand_id
1 'polypeptide(L)' 'LRHYESLGLVRPSGRTGSGYREYSAQDIRRIFHIESLRALGLSLREVGRALDDPGFTPSALVGDLIGRTRER' A
#
# COMPACT_ATOMS: atom_id res chain seq x y z
N LEU A 1 -2.39 8.19 -7.18
CA LEU A 1 -1.62 7.26 -8.05
C LEU A 1 -0.28 7.81 -8.48
N ARG A 2 -0.20 8.90 -9.26
CA ARG A 2 1.10 9.46 -9.70
C ARG A 2 2.11 9.70 -8.58
N HIS A 3 1.64 10.16 -7.41
CA HIS A 3 2.50 10.33 -6.24
C HIS A 3 3.07 9.00 -5.72
N TYR A 4 2.23 7.96 -5.63
CA TYR A 4 2.68 6.62 -5.22
C TYR A 4 3.63 6.00 -6.25
N GLU A 5 3.40 6.23 -7.54
CA GLU A 5 4.32 5.85 -8.60
C GLU A 5 5.67 6.57 -8.46
N SER A 6 5.67 7.88 -8.19
CA SER A 6 6.92 8.65 -7.99
C SER A 6 7.72 8.16 -6.79
N LEU A 7 7.05 7.59 -5.79
CA LEU A 7 7.66 6.99 -4.61
C LEU A 7 7.96 5.49 -4.80
N GLY A 8 7.67 4.93 -5.97
CA GLY A 8 7.86 3.50 -6.27
C GLY A 8 6.88 2.56 -5.57
N LEU A 9 5.88 3.08 -4.85
CA LEU A 9 4.93 2.30 -4.06
C LEU A 9 3.91 1.56 -4.93
N VAL A 10 3.58 2.08 -6.10
CA VAL A 10 2.68 1.42 -7.06
C VAL A 10 3.32 1.56 -8.43
N ARG A 11 3.30 0.49 -9.22
CA ARG A 11 3.69 0.55 -10.63
C ARG A 11 2.51 0.07 -11.46
N PRO A 12 2.14 0.78 -12.53
CA PRO A 12 1.12 0.28 -13.44
C PRO A 12 1.62 -1.04 -14.05
N SER A 13 0.77 -2.07 -14.05
CA SER A 13 1.08 -3.36 -14.68
C SER A 13 1.29 -3.25 -16.18
N GLY A 14 0.75 -2.22 -16.81
CA GLY A 14 0.84 -2.02 -18.24
C GLY A 14 0.51 -0.61 -18.68
N ARG A 15 0.48 -0.44 -20.00
CA ARG A 15 -0.02 0.76 -20.65
C ARG A 15 -0.85 0.36 -21.86
N THR A 16 -1.93 1.09 -22.10
CA THR A 16 -2.72 0.93 -23.33
C THR A 16 -1.88 1.28 -24.56
N GLY A 17 -2.30 0.85 -25.75
CA GLY A 17 -1.66 1.25 -27.02
C GLY A 17 -1.64 2.78 -27.25
N SER A 18 -2.51 3.53 -26.57
CA SER A 18 -2.56 5.00 -26.56
C SER A 18 -1.77 5.66 -25.41
N GLY A 19 -1.10 4.88 -24.56
CA GLY A 19 -0.19 5.37 -23.52
C GLY A 19 -0.83 5.64 -22.14
N TYR A 20 -2.10 5.29 -21.93
CA TYR A 20 -2.72 5.39 -20.61
C TYR A 20 -2.19 4.29 -19.68
N ARG A 21 -2.13 4.57 -18.38
CA ARG A 21 -1.69 3.61 -17.36
C ARG A 21 -2.79 2.58 -17.11
N GLU A 22 -2.40 1.31 -17.12
CA GLU A 22 -3.28 0.20 -16.76
C GLU A 22 -2.84 -0.40 -15.44
N TYR A 23 -3.82 -0.75 -14.62
CA TYR A 23 -3.61 -1.31 -13.29
C TYR A 23 -4.34 -2.65 -13.20
N SER A 24 -3.57 -3.68 -12.89
CA SER A 24 -4.07 -5.02 -12.63
C SER A 24 -4.82 -5.07 -11.29
N ALA A 25 -5.56 -6.15 -11.06
CA ALA A 25 -6.17 -6.40 -9.75
C ALA A 25 -5.12 -6.44 -8.61
N GLN A 26 -3.87 -6.83 -8.90
CA GLN A 26 -2.79 -6.81 -7.92
C GLN A 26 -2.36 -5.39 -7.55
N ASP A 27 -2.30 -4.49 -8.53
CA ASP A 27 -1.97 -3.08 -8.28
C ASP A 27 -3.06 -2.42 -7.45
N ILE A 28 -4.32 -2.71 -7.75
CA ILE A 28 -5.47 -2.24 -6.99
C ILE A 28 -5.41 -2.75 -5.54
N ARG A 29 -5.11 -4.03 -5.31
CA ARG A 29 -4.89 -4.57 -3.95
C ARG A 29 -3.77 -3.84 -3.21
N ARG A 30 -2.64 -3.58 -3.88
CA ARG A 30 -1.53 -2.83 -3.28
C ARG A 30 -1.95 -1.40 -2.91
N ILE A 31 -2.73 -0.73 -3.75
CA ILE A 31 -3.29 0.60 -3.45
C ILE A 31 -4.18 0.55 -2.20
N PHE A 32 -5.05 -0.46 -2.08
CA PHE A 32 -5.87 -0.62 -0.88
C PHE A 32 -5.02 -0.79 0.38
N HIS A 33 -3.96 -1.61 0.35
CA HIS A 33 -3.06 -1.74 1.50
C HIS A 33 -2.39 -0.40 1.85
N ILE A 34 -1.92 0.37 0.86
CA ILE A 34 -1.32 1.69 1.09
C ILE A 34 -2.32 2.61 1.81
N GLU A 35 -3.56 2.70 1.32
CA GLU A 35 -4.56 3.58 1.92
C GLU A 35 -4.97 3.13 3.33
N SER A 36 -5.13 1.82 3.55
CA SER A 36 -5.38 1.28 4.88
C SER A 36 -4.27 1.72 5.84
N LEU A 37 -3.01 1.51 5.50
CA LEU A 37 -1.88 1.86 6.36
C LEU A 37 -1.80 3.37 6.67
N ARG A 38 -2.10 4.21 5.68
CA ARG A 38 -2.15 5.66 5.88
C ARG A 38 -3.28 6.08 6.80
N ALA A 39 -4.46 5.45 6.70
CA ALA A 39 -5.58 5.71 7.61
C ALA A 39 -5.25 5.37 9.06
N LEU A 40 -4.24 4.51 9.26
CA LEU A 40 -3.73 4.06 10.55
C LEU A 40 -2.58 4.96 11.06
N GLY A 41 -2.31 6.05 10.35
CA GLY A 41 -1.35 7.09 10.75
C GLY A 41 0.08 6.90 10.22
N LEU A 42 0.34 5.86 9.42
CA LEU A 42 1.68 5.64 8.87
C LEU A 42 1.99 6.66 7.78
N SER A 43 3.23 7.16 7.80
CA SER A 43 3.79 7.92 6.69
C SER A 43 4.01 7.02 5.46
N LEU A 44 4.02 7.61 4.26
CA LEU A 44 4.25 6.86 3.02
C LEU A 44 5.60 6.11 3.00
N ARG A 45 6.60 6.60 3.73
CA ARG A 45 7.89 5.92 3.87
C ARG A 45 7.77 4.65 4.71
N GLU A 46 7.01 4.71 5.81
CA GLU A 46 6.73 3.53 6.65
C GLU A 46 5.87 2.52 5.92
N VAL A 47 4.88 3.00 5.16
CA VAL A 47 4.07 2.16 4.26
C VAL A 47 4.95 1.41 3.27
N GLY A 48 5.88 2.09 2.60
CA GLY A 48 6.81 1.45 1.67
C GLY A 48 7.60 0.32 2.32
N ARG A 49 8.24 0.60 3.47
CA ARG A 49 9.01 -0.42 4.21
C ARG A 49 8.15 -1.62 4.61
N ALA A 50 6.93 -1.37 5.09
CA ALA A 50 6.02 -2.45 5.49
C ALA A 50 5.62 -3.32 4.29
N LEU A 51 5.35 -2.71 3.12
CA LEU A 51 4.95 -3.45 1.92
C LEU A 51 6.10 -4.10 1.16
N ASP A 52 7.35 -3.76 1.50
CA ASP A 52 8.56 -4.38 0.96
C ASP A 52 9.05 -5.55 1.84
N ASP A 53 8.49 -5.71 3.05
CA ASP A 53 8.72 -6.87 3.90
C ASP A 53 7.95 -8.09 3.36
N PRO A 54 8.64 -9.18 2.95
CA PRO A 54 7.98 -10.39 2.45
C PRO A 54 7.14 -11.12 3.50
N GLY A 55 7.34 -10.83 4.80
CA GLY A 55 6.51 -11.34 5.90
C GLY A 55 5.25 -10.49 6.15
N PHE A 56 5.05 -9.40 5.43
CA PHE A 56 3.91 -8.52 5.61
C PHE A 56 2.60 -9.23 5.32
N THR A 57 1.73 -9.29 6.31
CA THR A 57 0.33 -9.68 6.12
C THR A 57 -0.59 -8.55 6.58
N PRO A 58 -1.62 -8.20 5.79
CA PRO A 58 -2.62 -7.22 6.20
C PRO A 58 -3.28 -7.57 7.54
N SER A 59 -3.44 -8.86 7.83
CA SER A 59 -4.00 -9.38 9.09
C SER A 59 -3.09 -9.12 10.29
N ALA A 60 -1.77 -9.26 10.15
CA ALA A 60 -0.83 -8.93 11.24
C ALA A 60 -0.94 -7.46 11.62
N LEU A 61 -1.15 -6.59 10.63
CA LEU A 61 -1.22 -5.17 10.86
C LEU A 61 -2.51 -4.72 11.55
N VAL A 62 -3.64 -5.33 11.18
CA VAL A 62 -4.90 -5.16 11.93
C VAL A 62 -4.73 -5.61 13.39
N GLY A 63 -4.00 -6.72 13.62
CA GLY A 63 -3.64 -7.19 14.95
C GLY A 63 -2.87 -6.15 15.77
N ASP A 64 -1.80 -5.59 15.20
CA ASP A 64 -0.97 -4.56 15.84
C ASP A 64 -1.79 -3.31 16.20
N LEU A 65 -2.73 -2.90 15.36
CA LEU A 65 -3.56 -1.72 15.61
C LEU A 65 -4.63 -1.92 16.66
N ILE A 66 -5.25 -3.10 16.67
CA ILE A 66 -6.15 -3.49 17.76
C ILE A 66 -5.38 -3.48 19.08
N GLY A 67 -4.12 -3.95 19.09
CA GLY A 67 -3.22 -3.86 20.24
C GLY A 67 -2.98 -2.43 20.70
N ARG A 68 -2.50 -1.55 19.81
CA ARG A 68 -2.20 -0.14 20.13
C ARG A 68 -3.42 0.69 20.57
N THR A 69 -4.62 0.31 20.13
CA THR A 69 -5.87 1.00 20.53
C THR A 69 -6.36 0.54 21.91
N ARG A 70 -6.00 -0.68 22.35
CA ARG A 70 -6.36 -1.21 23.68
C ARG A 70 -5.39 -0.81 24.78
N GLU A 71 -4.18 -0.41 24.43
CA GLU A 71 -3.17 0.11 25.38
C GLU A 71 -3.35 1.61 25.71
N ARG A 72 -4.45 2.23 25.26
CA ARG A 72 -4.72 3.66 25.42
C ARG A 72 -5.93 3.92 26.31
#